data_AF-A0A838TLE2-F1
#
_entry.id   AF-A0A838TLE2-F1
#
_cell.length_a   1.000
_cell.length_b   1.000
_cell.length_c   1.000
_cell.angle_alpha   90.00
_cell.angle_beta   90.00
_cell.angle_gamma   90.00
#
_symmetry.space_group_name_H-M   'P 1'
#
loop_
_entity.id
_entity.type
_entity.pdbx_description
1 polymer ?
#
loop_
_entity_poly.entity_id
_entity_poly.type
_entity_poly.pdbx_seq_one_letter_code
_entity_poly.pdbx_strand_id
1 'polypeptide(L)' 'MFKLEVIGFTIEGCLIAQNAGAYRIELCDSPADGGTTASYGFIKAAREKLQIELFPIIRPRGGDFFYSDD' A
#
# COMPACT_ATOMS: atom_id res chain seq x y z
N MET A 1 -11.37 20.23 5.18
CA MET A 1 -10.44 19.80 4.11
C MET A 1 -10.54 18.29 3.98
N PHE A 2 -10.63 17.77 2.76
CA PHE A 2 -10.81 16.33 2.52
C PHE A 2 -9.49 15.58 2.72
N LYS A 3 -9.57 14.33 3.20
CA LYS A 3 -8.44 13.40 3.29
C LYS A 3 -8.47 12.49 2.06
N LEU A 4 -7.44 12.55 1.23
CA LEU A 4 -7.28 11.70 0.04
C LEU A 4 -6.30 10.57 0.35
N GLU A 5 -6.73 9.32 0.15
CA GLU A 5 -5.85 8.15 0.14
C GLU A 5 -5.55 7.74 -1.29
N VAL A 6 -4.33 7.24 -1.54
CA VAL A 6 -3.90 6.73 -2.84
C VAL A 6 -3.26 5.35 -2.66
N ILE A 7 -3.56 4.42 -3.57
CA ILE A 7 -2.95 3.08 -3.59
C ILE A 7 -1.53 3.18 -4.17
N GLY A 8 -0.57 2.60 -3.47
CA GLY A 8 0.84 2.57 -3.85
C GLY A 8 1.35 1.15 -4.10
N PHE A 9 1.83 0.90 -5.32
CA PHE A 9 2.47 -0.37 -5.72
C PHE A 9 4.00 -0.25 -5.91
N THR A 10 4.54 0.96 -5.91
CA THR A 10 5.99 1.23 -5.98
C THR A 10 6.38 2.36 -5.05
N ILE A 11 7.62 2.37 -4.57
CA ILE A 11 8.16 3.46 -3.75
C ILE A 11 8.04 4.80 -4.46
N GLU A 12 8.37 4.83 -5.75
CA GLU A 12 8.30 6.05 -6.57
C GLU A 12 6.87 6.59 -6.65
N GLY A 13 5.89 5.73 -6.94
CA GLY A 13 4.48 6.13 -6.98
C GLY A 13 3.98 6.67 -5.64
N CYS A 14 4.39 6.06 -4.53
CA CYS A 14 4.05 6.54 -3.19
C CYS A 14 4.62 7.94 -2.92
N LEU A 15 5.87 8.19 -3.32
CA LEU A 15 6.51 9.50 -3.17
C LEU A 15 5.86 10.57 -4.04
N ILE A 16 5.49 10.24 -5.28
CA ILE A 16 4.74 11.14 -6.15
C ILE A 16 3.40 11.51 -5.51
N ALA A 17 2.64 10.53 -5.02
CA ALA A 17 1.36 10.78 -4.37
C ALA A 17 1.50 11.65 -3.11
N GLN A 18 2.50 11.38 -2.27
CA GLN A 18 2.82 12.23 -1.12
C GLN A 18 3.12 13.68 -1.53
N ASN A 19 4.00 13.87 -2.51
CA ASN A 19 4.40 15.20 -2.97
C ASN A 19 3.25 15.96 -3.65
N ALA A 20 2.26 15.24 -4.19
CA ALA A 20 1.04 15.80 -4.75
C ALA A 20 -0.04 16.13 -3.68
N GLY A 21 0.21 15.82 -2.40
CA GLY A 21 -0.67 16.16 -1.29
C GLY A 21 -1.63 15.05 -0.85
N ALA A 22 -1.34 13.78 -1.18
CA ALA A 22 -2.05 12.66 -0.58
C ALA A 22 -1.92 12.68 0.94
N TYR A 23 -3.01 12.39 1.64
CA TYR A 23 -3.03 12.30 3.10
C TYR A 23 -2.48 10.96 3.59
N ARG A 24 -2.65 9.90 2.79
CA ARG A 24 -2.28 8.53 3.15
C ARG A 24 -2.00 7.67 1.92
N ILE A 25 -1.12 6.68 2.10
CA ILE A 25 -0.91 5.60 1.14
C ILE A 25 -1.50 4.30 1.69
N GLU A 26 -2.32 3.62 0.88
CA GLU A 26 -2.56 2.19 1.02
C GLU A 26 -1.43 1.44 0.27
N LEU A 27 -0.58 0.71 0.99
CA LEU A 27 0.57 0.04 0.40
C LEU A 27 0.21 -1.40 0.01
N CYS A 28 0.30 -1.70 -1.28
CA CYS A 28 -0.13 -2.96 -1.88
C CYS A 28 0.98 -3.56 -2.75
N ASP A 29 0.90 -4.87 -2.96
CA ASP A 29 1.67 -5.61 -3.97
C ASP A 29 0.71 -6.33 -4.94
N SER A 30 1.23 -7.06 -5.93
CA SER A 30 0.44 -7.80 -6.93
C SER A 30 -0.74 -7.01 -7.52
N PRO A 31 -0.50 -5.95 -8.32
CA PRO A 31 -1.57 -5.11 -8.87
C PRO A 31 -2.58 -5.90 -9.73
N ALA A 32 -2.14 -6.96 -10.40
CA ALA A 32 -3.00 -7.85 -11.19
C ALA A 32 -4.04 -8.60 -10.32
N ASP A 33 -3.75 -8.79 -9.03
CA ASP A 33 -4.65 -9.45 -8.07
C ASP A 33 -5.57 -8.46 -7.34
N GLY A 34 -5.46 -7.17 -7.66
CA GLY A 34 -6.17 -6.08 -6.97
C GLY A 34 -5.55 -5.67 -5.63
N GLY A 35 -4.32 -6.10 -5.33
CA GLY A 35 -3.62 -5.76 -4.09
C GLY A 35 -3.45 -6.93 -3.13
N THR A 36 -2.22 -7.27 -2.77
CA THR A 36 -1.85 -8.24 -1.74
C THR A 36 -0.86 -7.64 -0.76
N THR A 37 -0.59 -8.36 0.34
CA THR A 37 0.38 -7.92 1.35
C THR A 37 1.77 -7.77 0.75
N ALA A 38 2.27 -6.54 0.80
CA ALA A 38 3.64 -6.21 0.39
C ALA A 38 4.68 -6.94 1.24
N SER A 39 5.81 -7.26 0.61
CA SER A 39 6.96 -7.83 1.32
C SER A 39 7.42 -6.91 2.47
N TYR A 40 7.99 -7.51 3.52
CA TYR A 40 8.55 -6.76 4.64
C TYR A 40 9.56 -5.69 4.19
N GLY A 41 10.42 -6.02 3.21
CA GLY A 41 11.40 -5.09 2.66
C GLY A 41 10.74 -3.88 2.00
N PHE A 42 9.63 -4.09 1.29
CA PHE A 42 8.89 -2.98 0.68
C PHE A 42 8.21 -2.10 1.74
N ILE A 43 7.55 -2.70 2.73
CA ILE A 43 6.94 -1.95 3.85
C ILE A 43 7.99 -1.12 4.58
N LYS A 44 9.14 -1.71 4.92
CA LYS A 44 10.25 -1.01 5.58
C LYS A 44 10.75 0.16 4.74
N ALA A 45 11.04 -0.08 3.46
CA ALA A 45 11.54 0.95 2.55
C ALA A 45 10.54 2.08 2.32
N ALA A 46 9.23 1.77 2.31
CA ALA A 46 8.16 2.77 2.20
C ALA A 46 8.07 3.60 3.47
N ARG A 47 8.11 2.97 4.65
CA ARG A 47 8.04 3.68 5.93
C ARG A 47 9.22 4.61 6.16
N GLU A 48 10.43 4.21 5.76
CA GLU A 48 11.64 5.04 5.84
C GLU A 48 11.58 6.30 4.97
N LYS A 49 10.85 6.26 3.85
CA LYS A 49 10.82 7.34 2.85
C LYS A 49 9.58 8.24 2.94
N LEU A 50 8.43 7.66 3.27
CA LEU A 50 7.17 8.40 3.39
C LEU A 50 7.07 9.06 4.77
N GLN A 51 6.47 10.23 4.81
CA GLN A 51 6.17 11.03 6.00
C GLN A 51 4.66 11.09 6.28
N ILE A 52 3.83 10.76 5.29
CA ILE A 52 2.38 10.63 5.46
C ILE A 52 1.99 9.29 6.09
N GLU A 53 0.70 9.14 6.40
CA GLU A 53 0.13 7.89 6.89
C GLU A 53 0.38 6.76 5.86
N LEU A 54 0.71 5.58 6.37
CA LEU A 54 1.07 4.42 5.54
C LEU A 54 0.36 3.18 6.08
N PHE A 55 -0.58 2.65 5.29
CA PHE A 55 -1.43 1.52 5.67
C PHE A 55 -1.15 0.35 4.72
N PRO A 56 -0.30 -0.62 5.10
CA PRO A 56 -0.14 -1.84 4.32
C PRO A 56 -1.41 -2.68 4.34
N ILE A 57 -1.82 -3.20 3.17
CA ILE A 57 -2.92 -4.16 3.10
C ILE A 57 -2.50 -5.52 3.69
N ILE A 58 -3.40 -6.15 4.43
CA ILE A 58 -3.25 -7.54 4.89
C ILE A 58 -4.19 -8.43 4.07
N ARG A 59 -3.66 -9.00 2.99
CA ARG A 59 -4.37 -9.85 2.04
C ARG A 59 -3.39 -10.85 1.41
N PRO A 60 -3.45 -12.15 1.78
CA PRO A 60 -2.43 -13.12 1.38
C PRO A 60 -2.51 -13.53 -0.09
N ARG A 61 -3.66 -13.35 -0.75
CA ARG A 61 -3.90 -13.78 -2.14
C ARG A 61 -4.95 -12.93 -2.87
N GLY A 62 -4.95 -13.02 -4.19
CA GLY A 62 -6.07 -12.60 -5.04
C GLY A 62 -7.34 -13.45 -4.85
N GLY A 63 -8.38 -13.13 -5.62
CA GLY A 63 -9.67 -13.84 -5.58
C GLY A 63 -10.57 -13.41 -4.42
N ASP A 64 -11.36 -14.35 -3.90
CA ASP A 64 -12.32 -14.12 -2.81
C ASP A 64 -11.65 -13.82 -1.46
N PHE A 65 -12.46 -13.55 -0.45
CA PHE A 65 -12.04 -13.24 0.93
C PHE A 65 -12.39 -14.37 1.92
N PHE A 66 -12.63 -15.60 1.44
CA PHE A 66 -12.87 -16.77 2.27
C PHE A 66 -11.55 -17.50 2.52
N TYR A 67 -10.87 -17.13 3.61
CA TYR A 67 -9.54 -17.62 3.93
C TYR A 67 -9.57 -19.02 4.58
N SER A 68 -8.48 -19.76 4.40
CA SER A 68 -8.16 -20.93 5.21
C SER A 68 -7.79 -20.54 6.64
N ASP A 69 -7.70 -21.53 7.53
CA ASP A 69 -7.17 -21.34 8.88
C ASP A 69 -5.64 -21.13 8.89
N ASP A 70 -4.95 -21.55 7.82
CA ASP A 70 -3.54 -21.23 7.51
C ASP A 70 -3.40 -19.82 6.93
#